data_AF-A0A1B6I7B1-F1
#
_entry.id   AF-A0A1B6I7B1-F1
#
_cell.length_a   1.000
_cell.length_b   1.000
_cell.length_c   1.000
_cell.angle_alpha   90.00
_cell.angle_beta   90.00
_cell.angle_gamma   90.00
#
_symmetry.space_group_name_H-M   'P 1'
#
loop_
_entity.id
_entity.type
_entity.pdbx_description
1 polymer ?
#
loop_
_entity_poly.entity_id
_entity_poly.type
_entity_poly.pdbx_seq_one_letter_code
_entity_poly.pdbx_strand_id
1 'polypeptide(L)'
;RNRNTFAFKNLLKMEKQKYESLLRKTKQEYMTNKILNSKNLNADTWKVITRDLGRNTKNRANISLRSNANLITDPNVIANQFNECFKGIPEQLAINFNNLNYSFKGKRIESSMFLHPTSEKEILK
;
A
#
# COMPACT_ATOMS: atom_id res chain seq x y z
N ARG A 1 -45.68 27.58 17.69
CA ARG A 1 -44.31 27.04 17.42
C ARG A 1 -43.51 28.14 16.72
N ASN A 2 -42.42 28.62 17.35
CA ASN A 2 -41.76 29.89 17.04
C ASN A 2 -40.92 29.78 15.74
N ARG A 3 -41.31 30.46 14.65
CA ARG A 3 -40.65 30.35 13.33
C ARG A 3 -39.19 30.83 13.34
N ASN A 4 -38.85 31.74 14.26
CA ASN A 4 -37.51 32.31 14.38
C ASN A 4 -36.45 31.30 14.85
N THR A 5 -36.79 30.37 15.75
CA THR A 5 -35.85 29.34 16.21
C THR A 5 -35.59 28.27 15.16
N PHE A 6 -36.54 28.00 14.27
CA PHE A 6 -36.36 27.08 13.15
C PHE A 6 -35.44 27.68 12.07
N ALA A 7 -35.65 28.95 11.71
CA ALA A 7 -34.80 29.66 10.76
C ALA A 7 -33.35 29.77 11.25
N PHE A 8 -33.15 30.09 12.54
CA PHE A 8 -31.81 30.18 13.13
C PHE A 8 -31.07 28.83 13.15
N LYS A 9 -31.76 27.74 13.47
CA LYS A 9 -31.19 26.38 13.41
C LYS A 9 -30.75 25.99 11.99
N ASN A 10 -31.54 26.34 10.99
CA ASN A 10 -31.20 26.08 9.60
C ASN A 10 -29.99 26.91 9.14
N LEU A 11 -29.91 28.18 9.56
CA LEU A 11 -28.76 29.03 9.26
C LEU A 11 -27.47 28.47 9.87
N LEU A 12 -27.48 28.05 11.13
CA LEU A 12 -26.33 27.39 11.76
C LEU A 12 -25.92 26.09 11.06
N LYS A 13 -26.91 25.29 10.62
CA LYS A 13 -26.65 24.07 9.85
C LYS A 13 -25.95 24.39 8.51
N MET A 14 -26.41 25.42 7.80
CA MET A 14 -25.79 25.85 6.54
C MET A 14 -24.37 26.37 6.75
N GLU A 15 -24.13 27.19 7.77
CA GLU A 15 -22.79 27.70 8.08
C GLU A 15 -21.83 26.58 8.50
N LYS A 16 -22.30 25.60 9.28
CA LYS A 16 -21.53 24.39 9.59
C LYS A 16 -21.15 23.62 8.33
N GLN A 17 -22.10 23.42 7.40
CA GLN A 17 -21.83 22.75 6.13
C GLN A 17 -20.80 23.49 5.28
N LYS A 18 -20.90 24.82 5.18
CA LYS A 18 -19.91 25.67 4.49
C LYS A 18 -18.53 25.50 5.12
N TYR A 19 -18.45 25.57 6.45
CA TYR A 19 -17.21 25.39 7.19
C TYR A 19 -16.59 24.00 6.94
N GLU A 20 -17.36 22.92 7.07
CA GLU A 20 -16.87 21.55 6.84
C GLU A 20 -16.40 21.36 5.40
N SER A 21 -17.13 21.93 4.43
CA SER A 21 -16.75 21.91 3.02
C SER A 21 -15.43 22.64 2.77
N LEU A 22 -15.29 23.85 3.33
CA LEU A 22 -14.07 24.64 3.23
C LEU A 22 -12.89 23.90 3.88
N LEU A 23 -13.09 23.36 5.08
CA LEU A 23 -12.06 22.59 5.79
C LEU A 23 -11.57 21.40 4.96
N ARG A 24 -12.49 20.65 4.34
CA ARG A 24 -12.13 19.51 3.48
C ARG A 24 -11.33 19.97 2.27
N LYS A 25 -11.79 21.03 1.59
CA LYS A 25 -11.12 21.60 0.41
C LYS A 25 -9.71 22.08 0.76
N THR A 26 -9.56 22.86 1.82
CA THR A 26 -8.27 23.38 2.26
C THR A 26 -7.29 22.26 2.64
N LYS A 27 -7.76 21.20 3.32
CA LYS A 27 -6.92 20.03 3.63
C LYS A 27 -6.44 19.31 2.36
N GLN A 28 -7.34 19.14 1.39
CA GLN A 28 -7.00 18.52 0.10
C GLN A 28 -5.95 19.36 -0.63
N GLU A 29 -6.21 20.66 -0.81
CA GLU A 29 -5.29 21.58 -1.49
C GLU A 29 -3.91 21.61 -0.82
N TYR A 30 -3.86 21.65 0.51
CA TYR A 30 -2.61 21.59 1.25
C TYR A 30 -1.79 20.33 0.94
N MET A 31 -2.42 19.15 0.97
CA MET A 31 -1.73 17.88 0.69
C MET A 31 -1.30 17.79 -0.78
N THR A 32 -2.15 18.20 -1.71
CA THR A 32 -1.82 18.25 -3.14
C THR A 32 -0.63 19.17 -3.39
N ASN A 33 -0.65 20.39 -2.86
CA ASN A 33 0.45 21.34 -3.00
C ASN A 33 1.74 20.83 -2.36
N LYS A 34 1.66 20.15 -1.21
CA LYS A 34 2.82 19.55 -0.56
C LYS A 34 3.47 18.47 -1.42
N ILE A 35 2.68 17.64 -2.10
CA ILE A 35 3.18 16.58 -2.98
C ILE A 35 3.75 17.16 -4.28
N LEU A 36 3.03 18.10 -4.92
CA LEU A 36 3.44 18.69 -6.19
C LEU A 36 4.72 19.53 -6.06
N ASN A 37 4.91 20.20 -4.92
CA ASN A 37 6.11 21.00 -4.66
C ASN A 37 7.27 20.19 -4.04
N SER A 38 7.15 18.86 -3.98
CA SER A 38 8.21 18.01 -3.45
C SER A 38 9.34 17.79 -4.46
N LYS A 39 10.55 17.58 -3.95
CA LYS A 39 11.71 17.22 -4.79
C LYS A 39 11.56 15.83 -5.41
N ASN A 40 10.83 14.93 -4.74
CA ASN A 40 10.58 13.57 -5.22
C ASN A 40 9.11 13.21 -4.97
N LEU A 41 8.31 13.37 -6.03
CA LEU A 41 6.86 13.22 -6.01
C LEU A 41 6.43 11.83 -5.54
N ASN A 42 7.10 10.78 -6.01
CA ASN A 42 6.78 9.41 -5.64
C ASN A 42 7.08 9.12 -4.16
N ALA A 43 8.26 9.53 -3.69
CA ALA A 43 8.66 9.28 -2.32
C ALA A 43 7.77 10.03 -1.31
N ASP A 44 7.44 11.29 -1.58
CA ASP A 44 6.62 12.09 -0.67
C ASP A 44 5.13 11.71 -0.73
N THR A 45 4.63 11.27 -1.89
CA THR A 45 3.30 10.64 -1.99
C THR A 45 3.23 9.39 -1.11
N TRP A 46 4.23 8.51 -1.20
CA TRP A 46 4.29 7.31 -0.36
C TRP A 46 4.40 7.61 1.14
N LYS A 47 5.11 8.68 1.53
CA LYS A 47 5.16 9.14 2.93
C LYS A 47 3.79 9.59 3.45
N VAL A 48 3.02 10.29 2.63
CA VAL A 48 1.66 10.73 3.00
C VAL A 48 0.76 9.51 3.19
N ILE A 49 0.78 8.57 2.24
CA ILE A 49 0.00 7.33 2.31
C ILE A 49 0.37 6.51 3.55
N THR A 50 1.67 6.31 3.80
CA THR A 50 2.13 5.52 4.96
C THR A 50 1.77 6.15 6.29
N ARG A 51 1.85 7.49 6.39
CA ARG A 51 1.42 8.25 7.57
C ARG A 51 -0.09 8.08 7.82
N ASP A 52 -0.91 8.25 6.78
CA ASP A 52 -2.37 8.27 6.91
C ASP A 52 -2.94 6.85 7.12
N LEU A 53 -2.29 5.83 6.58
CA LEU A 53 -2.62 4.41 6.84
C LEU A 53 -2.15 3.92 8.21
N GLY A 54 -1.47 4.75 9.01
CA GLY A 54 -0.97 4.34 10.33
C GLY A 54 0.04 3.20 10.29
N ARG A 55 0.70 2.94 9.14
CA ARG A 55 1.71 1.89 8.95
C ARG A 55 3.06 2.23 9.59
N ASN A 56 3.04 2.99 10.69
CA ASN A 56 4.20 3.20 11.55
C ASN A 56 4.50 2.00 12.44
N THR A 57 3.83 0.88 12.23
CA THR A 57 4.14 -0.38 12.88
C THR A 57 5.43 -0.96 12.29
N LYS A 58 6.56 -0.47 12.79
CA LYS A 58 7.71 -1.36 12.98
C LYS A 58 7.32 -2.39 14.05
N ASN A 59 6.37 -3.27 13.74
CA ASN A 59 6.20 -4.52 14.47
C ASN A 59 7.40 -5.38 14.08
N ARG A 60 8.55 -5.05 14.64
CA ARG A 60 9.68 -5.97 14.74
C ARG A 60 9.29 -6.99 15.81
N ALA A 61 8.27 -7.79 15.50
CA ALA A 61 7.97 -8.97 16.30
C ALA A 61 9.14 -9.93 16.10
N ASN A 62 9.61 -10.54 17.19
CA ASN A 62 10.58 -11.62 17.09
C ASN A 62 9.90 -12.74 16.29
N ILE A 63 10.50 -13.09 15.16
CA ILE A 63 10.02 -14.20 14.32
C ILE A 63 10.23 -15.48 15.12
N SER A 64 9.20 -16.30 15.22
CA SER A 64 9.29 -17.64 15.80
C SER A 64 8.97 -18.67 14.74
N LEU A 65 9.79 -19.71 14.63
CA LEU A 65 9.61 -20.80 13.69
C LEU A 65 9.22 -22.05 14.47
N ARG A 66 8.07 -22.65 14.15
CA ARG A 66 7.70 -23.95 14.67
C ARG A 66 8.28 -25.02 13.75
N SER A 67 9.26 -25.77 14.23
CA SER A 67 9.82 -26.92 13.52
C SER A 67 9.54 -28.17 14.34
N ASN A 68 8.71 -29.06 13.80
CA ASN A 68 8.17 -30.23 14.50
C ASN A 68 7.46 -29.84 15.81
N ALA A 69 7.93 -30.38 16.95
CA ALA A 69 7.39 -30.09 18.28
C ALA A 69 8.02 -28.84 18.95
N ASN A 70 9.09 -28.28 18.39
CA ASN A 70 9.89 -27.24 19.04
C ASN A 70 9.59 -25.85 18.47
N LEU A 71 9.45 -24.87 19.36
CA LEU A 71 9.35 -23.46 19.01
C LEU A 71 10.76 -22.85 19.03
N ILE A 72 11.26 -22.46 17.87
CA ILE A 72 12.56 -21.80 17.70
C ILE A 72 12.30 -20.30 17.70
N THR A 73 12.99 -19.58 18.59
CA THR A 73 12.89 -18.11 18.71
C THR A 73 14.22 -17.40 18.48
N ASP A 74 15.33 -18.15 18.39
CA ASP A 74 16.65 -17.60 18.08
C ASP A 74 16.71 -17.14 16.61
N PRO A 75 16.89 -15.84 16.34
CA PRO A 75 16.94 -15.31 14.99
C PRO A 75 18.03 -15.92 14.11
N ASN A 76 19.19 -16.26 14.67
CA ASN A 76 20.31 -16.81 13.89
C ASN A 76 19.98 -18.22 13.41
N VAL A 77 19.38 -19.03 14.29
CA VAL A 77 18.94 -20.38 13.96
C VAL A 77 17.85 -20.35 12.89
N ILE A 78 16.89 -19.44 13.03
CA ILE A 78 15.82 -19.25 12.03
C ILE A 78 16.42 -18.83 10.67
N ALA A 79 17.32 -17.85 10.66
CA ALA A 79 17.96 -17.38 9.43
C ALA A 79 18.73 -18.51 8.72
N ASN A 80 19.47 -19.31 9.50
CA ASN A 80 20.19 -20.46 8.96
C ASN A 80 19.24 -21.53 8.40
N GLN A 81 18.15 -21.86 9.09
CA GLN A 81 17.16 -22.83 8.58
C GLN A 81 16.47 -22.34 7.30
N PHE A 82 16.15 -21.05 7.21
CA PHE A 82 15.66 -20.47 5.96
C PHE A 82 16.69 -20.57 4.84
N ASN A 83 17.94 -20.18 5.09
CA ASN A 83 19.01 -20.29 4.11
C ASN A 83 19.18 -21.74 3.61
N GLU A 84 19.21 -22.72 4.52
CA GLU A 84 19.31 -24.14 4.16
C GLU A 84 18.12 -24.63 3.32
N CYS A 85 16.91 -24.15 3.59
CA CYS A 85 15.72 -24.51 2.82
C CYS A 85 15.75 -23.95 1.39
N PHE A 86 16.19 -22.70 1.22
CA PHE A 86 16.09 -22.00 -0.06
C PHE A 86 17.36 -22.05 -0.91
N LYS A 87 18.54 -22.36 -0.34
CA LYS A 87 19.82 -22.31 -1.09
C LYS A 87 19.87 -23.20 -2.33
N GLY A 88 19.20 -24.36 -2.31
CA GLY A 88 19.20 -25.31 -3.44
C GLY A 88 18.09 -25.06 -4.47
N ILE A 89 17.11 -24.20 -4.16
CA ILE A 89 15.96 -23.94 -5.04
C ILE A 89 16.39 -23.30 -6.37
N PRO A 90 17.29 -22.29 -6.39
CA PRO A 90 17.76 -21.71 -7.64
C PRO A 90 18.42 -22.74 -8.56
N GLU A 91 19.22 -23.66 -8.02
CA GLU A 91 19.89 -24.72 -8.79
C GLU A 91 18.86 -25.69 -9.38
N GLN A 92 17.86 -26.09 -8.59
CA GLN A 92 16.75 -26.92 -9.06
C GLN A 92 15.92 -26.23 -10.16
N LEU A 93 15.69 -24.92 -10.03
CA LEU A 93 14.93 -24.15 -11.02
C LEU A 93 15.76 -23.88 -12.28
N ALA A 94 17.07 -23.62 -12.14
CA ALA A 94 17.98 -23.32 -13.25
C ALA A 94 18.06 -24.47 -14.27
N ILE A 95 17.95 -25.73 -13.82
CA ILE A 95 17.88 -26.90 -14.70
C ILE A 95 16.69 -26.82 -15.68
N ASN A 96 15.59 -26.18 -15.26
CA ASN A 96 14.37 -26.04 -16.05
C ASN A 96 14.30 -24.72 -16.84
N PHE A 97 15.18 -23.76 -16.54
CA PHE A 97 15.36 -22.58 -17.37
C PHE A 97 16.19 -22.95 -18.60
N ASN A 98 15.57 -23.64 -19.55
CA ASN A 98 16.09 -23.63 -20.92
C ASN A 98 16.25 -22.17 -21.33
N ASN A 99 17.42 -21.79 -21.85
CA ASN A 99 17.72 -20.49 -22.44
C ASN A 99 16.78 -20.26 -23.64
N LEU A 100 15.52 -19.99 -23.36
CA LEU A 100 14.59 -19.44 -24.31
C LEU A 100 15.03 -18.00 -24.43
N ASN A 101 15.46 -17.61 -25.62
CA ASN A 101 15.54 -16.21 -26.04
C ASN A 101 14.15 -15.59 -25.90
N TYR A 102 13.76 -15.27 -24.67
CA TYR A 102 12.44 -14.78 -24.33
C TYR A 102 12.45 -13.30 -24.64
N SER A 103 12.24 -12.99 -25.92
CA SER A 103 11.80 -11.67 -26.33
C SER A 103 10.47 -11.43 -25.62
N PHE A 104 10.45 -10.55 -24.62
CA PHE A 104 9.22 -10.12 -23.96
C PHE A 104 8.32 -9.50 -25.03
N LYS A 105 7.32 -10.26 -25.50
CA LYS A 105 6.35 -9.83 -26.52
C LYS A 105 5.21 -8.98 -25.94
N GLY A 106 5.24 -8.70 -24.64
CA GLY A 106 4.24 -7.86 -23.99
C GLY A 106 4.41 -6.41 -24.40
N LYS A 107 3.36 -5.78 -24.93
CA LYS A 107 3.35 -4.33 -25.12
C LYS A 107 3.26 -3.69 -23.73
N ARG A 108 4.31 -2.97 -23.33
CA ARG A 108 4.28 -2.18 -22.10
C ARG A 108 3.17 -1.14 -22.22
N ILE A 109 2.22 -1.17 -21.29
CA ILE A 109 1.15 -0.18 -21.22
C ILE A 109 1.66 0.93 -20.29
N GLU A 110 2.20 2.02 -20.86
CA GLU A 110 2.75 3.13 -20.07
C GLU A 110 1.71 3.79 -19.16
N SER A 111 0.43 3.71 -19.53
CA SER A 111 -0.69 4.26 -18.77
C SER A 111 -1.22 3.35 -17.65
N SER A 112 -0.67 2.14 -17.50
CA SER A 112 -1.11 1.17 -16.49
C SER A 112 0.05 0.77 -15.59
N MET A 113 -0.20 0.74 -14.28
CA MET A 113 0.75 0.17 -13.32
C MET A 113 0.77 -1.37 -13.35
N PHE A 114 -0.20 -1.99 -14.01
CA PHE A 114 -0.28 -3.44 -14.11
C PHE A 114 0.56 -3.94 -15.29
N LEU A 115 1.48 -4.85 -14.99
CA LEU A 115 2.42 -5.44 -15.95
C LEU A 115 1.71 -6.34 -16.99
N HIS A 116 0.50 -6.79 -16.69
CA HIS A 116 -0.36 -7.55 -17.58
C HIS A 116 -1.77 -6.95 -17.59
N PRO A 117 -2.45 -6.94 -18.75
CA PRO A 117 -3.87 -6.58 -18.80
C PRO A 117 -4.67 -7.58 -17.97
N THR A 118 -5.43 -7.08 -16.99
CA THR A 118 -6.32 -7.88 -16.16
C THR A 118 -7.54 -8.30 -16.96
N SER A 119 -7.82 -9.60 -17.04
CA SER A 119 -9.03 -10.10 -17.70
C SER A 119 -10.22 -10.17 -16.73
N GLU A 120 -11.45 -10.03 -17.24
CA GLU A 120 -12.67 -10.12 -16.41
C GLU A 120 -12.74 -11.43 -15.61
N LYS A 121 -12.19 -12.51 -16.15
CA LYS A 121 -12.14 -13.83 -15.50
C LYS A 121 -11.26 -13.85 -14.25
N GLU A 122 -10.25 -12.96 -14.15
CA GLU A 122 -9.40 -12.86 -12.97
C GLU A 122 -10.10 -12.10 -11.82
N ILE A 123 -11.00 -11.18 -12.16
CA ILE A 123 -11.72 -10.33 -11.20
C ILE A 123 -12.91 -11.06 -10.62
N LEU A 124 -13.58 -11.90 -11.42
CA LEU A 124 -14.83 -12.59 -11.05
C LEU A 124 -14.62 -13.95 -10.36
N LYS A 125 -13.54 -14.10 -9.58
CA LYS A 125 -13.33 -15.29 -8.74
C LYS A 125 -14.02 -15.16 -7.39
#